data_AF-K5WVL7-F1
#
_entry.id   AF-K5WVL7-F1
#
_cell.length_a   1.000
_cell.length_b   1.000
_cell.length_c   1.000
_cell.angle_alpha   90.00
_cell.angle_beta   90.00
_cell.angle_gamma   90.00
#
_symmetry.space_group_name_H-M   'P 1'
#
loop_
_entity.id
_entity.type
_entity.pdbx_description
1 polymer ?
#
loop_
_entity_poly.entity_id
_entity_poly.type
_entity_poly.pdbx_seq_one_letter_code
_entity_poly.pdbx_strand_id
1 'polypeptide(L)'
;MLSKADEDQLQRVCGNDETLAEARKLVPLAKARTKRGSGHYVSGLTTALPAICAYIISKHLNNNDVALDSARQSACLNTSDFNKALRTVSTVLEAELSPRQRAIAYDILHEKYAVEMSYSIFSMFLRQAETALVQLETPYDVGSSEVHCAIFFWVSLIANVKQLPTIDEFSQDNAILSKRIAPIIMILNDNCKSLKNKIIEGATTSSRPSSPTKSLSKSTVTYTPRRTPSKPRRELLTRDSAKKASDPGLSATKADNSADTSDVEMAPPETPSKKRKLDISSSISPSKRRLPFPPITPSAPHITRITSPLTAKSLATPAIPSPLRRSARFVLQEEVDAVMDTDEEEDCGSEAVDRSLKIEFMLEEKYEKDEPALKRRFRPVYQDLKQWYARDAKMLRIWKEAKPI
;
A
#
# COMPACT_ATOMS: atom_id res chain seq x y z
N MET A 1 1.05 -23.51 21.07
CA MET A 1 1.92 -23.09 22.18
C MET A 1 3.34 -23.00 21.67
N LEU A 2 4.07 -21.96 22.04
CA LEU A 2 5.47 -21.78 21.68
C LEU A 2 6.32 -22.82 22.44
N SER A 3 7.31 -23.43 21.79
CA SER A 3 8.19 -24.38 22.49
C SER A 3 9.13 -23.59 23.39
N LYS A 4 9.45 -24.11 24.58
CA LYS A 4 10.44 -23.48 25.48
C LYS A 4 11.80 -23.27 24.78
N ALA A 5 12.18 -24.20 23.90
CA ALA A 5 13.39 -24.06 23.08
C ALA A 5 13.33 -22.85 22.13
N ASP A 6 12.16 -22.53 21.58
CA ASP A 6 12.00 -21.35 20.71
C ASP A 6 12.13 -20.06 21.55
N GLU A 7 11.56 -20.06 22.76
CA GLU A 7 11.63 -18.92 23.69
C GLU A 7 13.07 -18.63 24.14
N ASP A 8 13.80 -19.68 24.52
CA ASP A 8 15.21 -19.57 24.90
C ASP A 8 16.08 -19.06 23.74
N GLN A 9 15.75 -19.44 22.50
CA GLN A 9 16.46 -18.96 21.31
C GLN A 9 16.13 -17.48 21.02
N LEU A 10 14.86 -17.07 21.14
CA LEU A 10 14.47 -15.66 20.99
C LEU A 10 15.15 -14.76 22.03
N GLN A 11 15.22 -15.20 23.29
CA GLN A 11 15.90 -14.48 24.37
C GLN A 11 17.40 -14.31 24.15
N ARG A 12 18.05 -15.23 23.43
CA ARG A 12 19.48 -15.09 23.09
C ARG A 12 19.74 -14.14 21.94
N VAL A 13 18.77 -13.96 21.04
CA VAL A 13 18.95 -13.19 19.79
C VAL A 13 18.48 -11.75 19.95
N CYS A 14 17.35 -11.53 20.62
CA CYS A 14 16.79 -10.19 20.82
C CYS A 14 17.41 -9.53 22.05
N GLY A 15 17.90 -8.29 21.92
CA GLY A 15 18.28 -7.45 23.04
C GLY A 15 17.11 -6.63 23.60
N ASN A 16 16.12 -6.31 22.75
CA ASN A 16 14.97 -5.49 23.13
C ASN A 16 13.71 -6.33 23.43
N ASP A 17 13.02 -5.97 24.51
CA ASP A 17 11.78 -6.62 24.94
C ASP A 17 10.63 -6.44 23.93
N GLU A 18 10.59 -5.31 23.21
CA GLU A 18 9.59 -5.05 22.16
C GLU A 18 9.75 -5.99 20.96
N THR A 19 10.99 -6.15 20.46
CA THR A 19 11.32 -7.10 19.38
C THR A 19 10.92 -8.51 19.78
N LEU A 20 11.26 -8.89 21.02
CA LEU A 20 11.02 -10.21 21.56
C LEU A 20 9.52 -10.49 21.73
N ALA A 21 8.74 -9.53 22.22
CA ALA A 21 7.30 -9.66 22.40
C ALA A 21 6.57 -9.86 21.06
N GLU A 22 6.91 -9.08 20.04
CA GLU A 22 6.33 -9.23 18.69
C GLU A 22 6.81 -10.51 17.99
N ALA A 23 8.10 -10.86 18.10
CA ALA A 23 8.62 -12.10 17.53
C ALA A 23 7.94 -13.34 18.13
N ARG A 24 7.64 -13.35 19.43
CA ARG A 24 6.89 -14.44 20.10
C ARG A 24 5.50 -14.67 19.50
N LYS A 25 4.79 -13.60 19.11
CA LYS A 25 3.48 -13.69 18.45
C LYS A 25 3.62 -14.27 17.03
N LEU A 26 4.72 -13.96 16.37
CA LEU A 26 4.97 -14.28 14.97
C LEU A 26 5.41 -15.74 14.74
N VAL A 27 6.20 -16.31 15.64
CA VAL A 27 6.76 -17.67 15.48
C VAL A 27 5.67 -18.75 15.29
N PRO A 28 4.57 -18.78 16.08
CA PRO A 28 3.49 -19.74 15.85
C PRO A 28 2.82 -19.58 14.48
N LEU A 29 2.66 -18.34 14.00
CA LEU A 29 2.09 -18.04 12.68
C LEU A 29 3.02 -18.54 11.57
N ALA A 30 4.31 -18.24 11.68
CA ALA A 30 5.32 -18.72 10.76
C ALA A 30 5.32 -20.26 10.69
N LYS A 31 5.29 -20.95 11.84
CA LYS A 31 5.23 -22.42 11.91
C LYS A 31 3.97 -22.99 11.27
N ALA A 32 2.81 -22.38 11.50
CA ALA A 32 1.55 -22.83 10.92
C ALA A 32 1.57 -22.71 9.39
N ARG A 33 2.12 -21.60 8.88
CA ARG A 33 2.13 -21.26 7.45
C ARG A 33 3.29 -21.86 6.66
N THR A 34 4.35 -22.32 7.32
CA THR A 34 5.50 -23.00 6.68
C THR A 34 5.46 -24.52 6.82
N LYS A 35 4.38 -25.06 7.40
CA LYS A 35 4.17 -26.49 7.56
C LYS A 35 4.07 -27.19 6.20
N ARG A 36 4.52 -28.45 6.13
CA ARG A 36 4.37 -29.30 4.94
C ARG A 36 2.92 -29.28 4.45
N GLY A 37 2.72 -28.90 3.18
CA GLY A 37 1.41 -28.76 2.55
C GLY A 37 0.89 -27.32 2.42
N SER A 38 1.57 -26.31 2.97
CA SER A 38 1.15 -24.90 2.85
C SER A 38 1.57 -24.20 1.54
N GLY A 39 2.26 -24.91 0.65
CA GLY A 39 2.93 -24.34 -0.53
C GLY A 39 4.27 -23.65 -0.23
N HIS A 40 4.55 -23.31 1.03
CA HIS A 40 5.75 -22.59 1.46
C HIS A 40 6.57 -23.43 2.45
N TYR A 41 6.88 -24.65 2.06
CA TYR A 41 7.55 -25.59 2.95
C TYR A 41 9.03 -25.23 3.13
N VAL A 42 9.41 -24.96 4.38
CA VAL A 42 10.81 -24.67 4.75
C VAL A 42 11.41 -25.96 5.32
N SER A 43 12.05 -26.76 4.45
CA SER A 43 12.47 -28.13 4.76
C SER A 43 13.57 -28.20 5.83
N GLY A 44 13.30 -28.81 6.99
CA GLY A 44 14.29 -29.05 8.05
C GLY A 44 14.75 -27.78 8.80
N LEU A 45 14.19 -26.62 8.46
CA LEU A 45 14.63 -25.31 8.92
C LEU A 45 13.70 -24.76 10.03
N THR A 46 12.91 -25.64 10.66
CA THR A 46 11.96 -25.26 11.70
C THR A 46 12.63 -24.72 12.96
N THR A 47 13.88 -25.11 13.21
CA THR A 47 14.72 -24.62 14.32
C THR A 47 15.30 -23.23 14.05
N ALA A 48 15.33 -22.78 12.79
CA ALA A 48 15.79 -21.45 12.42
C ALA A 48 14.68 -20.39 12.44
N LEU A 49 13.41 -20.81 12.47
CA LEU A 49 12.26 -19.92 12.42
C LEU A 49 12.27 -18.84 13.53
N PRO A 50 12.62 -19.13 14.80
CA PRO A 50 12.64 -18.09 15.83
C PRO A 50 13.63 -16.96 15.52
N ALA A 51 14.85 -17.30 15.12
CA ALA A 51 15.88 -16.31 14.76
C ALA A 51 15.50 -15.49 13.51
N ILE A 52 14.90 -16.13 12.49
CA ILE A 52 14.41 -15.43 11.29
C ILE A 52 13.26 -14.48 11.64
N CYS A 53 12.30 -14.91 12.47
CA CYS A 53 11.20 -14.06 12.92
C CYS A 53 11.70 -12.84 13.71
N ALA A 54 12.68 -13.05 14.60
CA ALA A 54 13.34 -11.96 15.34
C ALA A 54 14.00 -10.94 14.42
N TYR A 55 14.76 -11.39 13.41
CA TYR A 55 15.36 -10.52 12.40
C TYR A 55 14.32 -9.71 11.63
N ILE A 56 13.25 -10.36 11.16
CA ILE A 56 12.19 -9.69 10.39
C ILE A 56 11.48 -8.63 11.24
N ILE A 57 11.18 -8.94 12.51
CA ILE A 57 10.56 -7.97 13.43
C ILE A 57 11.50 -6.80 13.72
N SER A 58 12.79 -7.06 13.96
CA SER A 58 13.77 -5.98 14.19
C SER A 58 13.86 -5.03 12.99
N LYS A 59 13.85 -5.60 11.77
CA LYS A 59 13.80 -4.81 10.53
C LYS A 59 12.47 -4.04 10.40
N HIS A 60 11.35 -4.65 10.76
CA HIS A 60 10.04 -4.01 10.69
C HIS A 60 9.89 -2.85 11.70
N LEU A 61 10.49 -2.97 12.89
CA LEU A 61 10.50 -1.94 13.92
C LEU A 61 11.60 -0.89 13.71
N ASN A 62 12.46 -1.03 12.70
CA ASN A 62 13.62 -0.16 12.44
C ASN A 62 14.54 0.06 13.66
N ASN A 63 14.61 -0.91 14.57
CA ASN A 63 15.41 -0.79 15.80
C ASN A 63 16.83 -1.38 15.67
N ASN A 64 17.13 -2.09 14.58
CA ASN A 64 18.42 -2.75 14.31
C ASN A 64 18.94 -3.64 15.46
N ASP A 65 18.04 -4.13 16.32
CA ASP A 65 18.32 -5.00 17.47
C ASP A 65 18.99 -6.32 17.04
N VAL A 66 18.53 -6.90 15.93
CA VAL A 66 19.02 -8.18 15.43
C VAL A 66 19.70 -8.00 14.08
N ALA A 67 21.03 -8.06 14.07
CA ALA A 67 21.81 -8.09 12.84
C ALA A 67 21.60 -9.41 12.07
N LEU A 68 21.68 -9.35 10.73
CA LEU A 68 21.51 -10.52 9.85
C LEU A 68 22.49 -11.64 10.22
N ASP A 69 23.76 -11.30 10.48
CA ASP A 69 24.79 -12.27 10.86
C ASP A 69 24.51 -12.95 12.20
N SER A 70 24.01 -12.21 13.18
CA SER A 70 23.61 -12.74 14.49
C SER A 70 22.44 -13.72 14.37
N ALA A 71 21.40 -13.34 13.61
CA ALA A 71 20.27 -14.22 13.34
C ALA A 71 20.69 -15.50 12.60
N ARG A 72 21.57 -15.39 11.61
CA ARG A 72 22.11 -16.53 10.85
C ARG A 72 22.91 -17.48 11.75
N GLN A 73 23.78 -16.94 12.61
CA GLN A 73 24.56 -17.74 13.56
C GLN A 73 23.66 -18.47 14.56
N SER A 74 22.66 -17.79 15.12
CA SER A 74 21.69 -18.42 16.04
C SER A 74 20.79 -19.46 15.36
N ALA A 75 20.50 -19.30 14.07
CA ALA A 75 19.78 -20.28 13.27
C ALA A 75 20.62 -21.53 12.94
N CYS A 76 21.95 -21.47 13.10
CA CYS A 76 22.90 -22.52 12.72
C CYS A 76 22.77 -22.94 11.23
N LEU A 77 22.55 -21.97 10.34
CA LEU A 77 22.35 -22.22 8.91
C LEU A 77 23.47 -21.64 8.05
N ASN A 78 23.68 -22.28 6.90
CA ASN A 78 24.47 -21.70 5.82
C ASN A 78 23.77 -20.43 5.30
N THR A 79 24.55 -19.48 4.78
CA THR A 79 24.05 -18.21 4.24
C THR A 79 22.98 -18.41 3.16
N SER A 80 23.18 -19.37 2.27
CA SER A 80 22.24 -19.67 1.16
C SER A 80 20.90 -20.17 1.69
N ASP A 81 20.92 -21.13 2.62
CA ASP A 81 19.72 -21.72 3.21
C ASP A 81 18.98 -20.73 4.10
N PHE A 82 19.72 -19.90 4.85
CA PHE A 82 19.16 -18.81 5.64
C PHE A 82 18.43 -17.80 4.75
N ASN A 83 19.05 -17.34 3.66
CA ASN A 83 18.42 -16.38 2.74
C ASN A 83 17.18 -16.95 2.04
N LYS A 84 17.19 -18.23 1.66
CA LYS A 84 16.02 -18.92 1.10
C LYS A 84 14.89 -19.01 2.12
N ALA A 85 15.22 -19.42 3.36
CA ALA A 85 14.25 -19.50 4.45
C ALA A 85 13.69 -18.11 4.78
N LEU A 86 14.55 -17.09 4.87
CA LEU A 86 14.16 -15.71 5.12
C LEU A 86 13.20 -15.20 4.05
N ARG A 87 13.50 -15.37 2.76
CA ARG A 87 12.58 -14.97 1.68
C ARG A 87 11.23 -15.66 1.81
N THR A 88 11.22 -16.97 2.02
CA THR A 88 9.99 -17.77 2.15
C THR A 88 9.16 -17.35 3.37
N VAL A 89 9.82 -17.10 4.50
CA VAL A 89 9.18 -16.69 5.75
C VAL A 89 8.70 -15.25 5.64
N SER A 90 9.47 -14.35 5.03
CA SER A 90 9.05 -12.98 4.71
C SER A 90 7.79 -12.97 3.84
N THR A 91 7.75 -13.69 2.72
CA THR A 91 6.56 -13.71 1.84
C THR A 91 5.32 -14.24 2.55
N VAL A 92 5.49 -15.22 3.43
CA VAL A 92 4.39 -15.84 4.18
C VAL A 92 3.86 -14.90 5.26
N LEU A 93 4.74 -14.15 5.90
CA LEU A 93 4.42 -13.27 7.01
C LEU A 93 4.11 -11.85 6.56
N GLU A 94 4.44 -11.48 5.33
CA GLU A 94 4.18 -10.15 4.77
C GLU A 94 2.72 -9.75 4.92
N ALA A 95 1.77 -10.69 4.83
CA ALA A 95 0.35 -10.40 5.04
C ALA A 95 -0.01 -10.00 6.50
N GLU A 96 0.75 -10.46 7.49
CA GLU A 96 0.53 -10.16 8.92
C GLU A 96 1.45 -9.03 9.42
N LEU A 97 2.65 -8.94 8.83
CA LEU A 97 3.68 -7.94 9.12
C LEU A 97 3.44 -6.64 8.39
N SER A 98 3.01 -6.71 7.12
CA SER A 98 2.35 -5.55 6.49
C SER A 98 1.26 -5.20 7.47
N PRO A 99 1.27 -3.99 8.04
CA PRO A 99 0.44 -3.64 9.17
C PRO A 99 -1.00 -3.63 8.69
N ARG A 100 -1.64 -4.79 8.51
CA ARG A 100 -2.86 -5.07 7.73
C ARG A 100 -3.52 -3.81 7.21
N GLN A 101 -2.93 -3.12 6.22
CA GLN A 101 -3.26 -1.73 5.85
C GLN A 101 -4.10 -1.07 6.94
N ARG A 102 -3.56 -0.84 8.16
CA ARG A 102 -4.36 -0.48 9.34
C ARG A 102 -5.25 0.62 8.85
N ALA A 103 -6.56 0.33 8.73
CA ALA A 103 -7.46 1.11 7.89
C ALA A 103 -7.13 2.56 8.17
N ILE A 104 -6.50 3.25 7.20
CA ILE A 104 -5.80 4.49 7.51
C ILE A 104 -6.89 5.43 7.98
N ALA A 105 -6.91 5.64 9.30
CA ALA A 105 -7.96 6.38 9.94
C ALA A 105 -7.66 7.85 9.71
N TYR A 106 -8.69 8.62 9.38
CA TYR A 106 -8.54 10.05 9.17
C TYR A 106 -8.00 10.78 10.39
N ASP A 107 -8.25 10.24 11.60
CA ASP A 107 -7.68 10.77 12.85
C ASP A 107 -6.15 10.79 12.80
N ILE A 108 -5.53 9.69 12.36
CA ILE A 108 -4.07 9.52 12.31
C ILE A 108 -3.46 10.46 11.27
N LEU A 109 -4.11 10.60 10.10
CA LEU A 109 -3.65 11.51 9.06
C LEU A 109 -3.80 12.98 9.48
N HIS A 110 -4.90 13.33 10.14
CA HIS A 110 -5.15 14.70 10.62
C HIS A 110 -4.11 15.12 11.66
N GLU A 111 -3.79 14.23 12.60
CA GLU A 111 -2.73 14.45 13.60
C GLU A 111 -1.34 14.52 12.94
N LYS A 112 -1.02 13.60 12.02
CA LYS A 112 0.28 13.54 11.33
C LYS A 112 0.61 14.79 10.53
N TYR A 113 -0.37 15.38 9.84
CA TYR A 113 -0.17 16.55 8.98
C TYR A 113 -0.59 17.89 9.63
N ALA A 114 -0.88 17.89 10.94
CA ALA A 114 -1.17 19.08 11.74
C ALA A 114 -2.16 20.06 11.08
N VAL A 115 -3.29 19.55 10.58
CA VAL A 115 -4.27 20.35 9.84
C VAL A 115 -4.90 21.40 10.77
N GLU A 116 -4.76 22.69 10.43
CA GLU A 116 -5.26 23.83 11.26
C GLU A 116 -6.80 23.79 11.48
N MET A 117 -7.55 23.10 10.62
CA MET A 117 -9.00 22.99 10.72
C MET A 117 -9.43 22.00 11.81
N SER A 118 -10.48 22.37 12.57
CA SER A 118 -11.11 21.46 13.55
C SER A 118 -11.46 20.11 12.93
N TYR A 119 -11.05 19.03 13.59
CA TYR A 119 -11.29 17.66 13.13
C TYR A 119 -12.78 17.36 12.89
N SER A 120 -13.70 17.96 13.67
CA SER A 120 -15.14 17.77 13.48
C SER A 120 -15.66 18.28 12.13
N ILE A 121 -15.18 19.44 11.69
CA ILE A 121 -15.55 20.03 10.40
C ILE A 121 -14.85 19.27 9.27
N PHE A 122 -13.56 18.97 9.47
CA PHE A 122 -12.75 18.26 8.50
C PHE A 122 -13.30 16.85 8.21
N SER A 123 -13.59 16.07 9.25
CA SER A 123 -14.19 14.72 9.13
C SER A 123 -15.56 14.73 8.46
N MET A 124 -16.35 15.79 8.62
CA MET A 124 -17.60 15.95 7.89
C MET A 124 -17.36 16.07 6.37
N PHE A 125 -16.36 16.84 5.94
CA PHE A 125 -16.00 16.96 4.53
C PHE A 125 -15.44 15.66 3.95
N LEU A 126 -14.62 14.93 4.72
CA LEU A 126 -14.11 13.61 4.34
C LEU A 126 -15.26 12.63 4.07
N ARG A 127 -16.23 12.53 5.00
CA ARG A 127 -17.42 11.68 4.83
C ARG A 127 -18.29 12.09 3.64
N GLN A 128 -18.40 13.39 3.37
CA GLN A 128 -19.12 13.87 2.19
C GLN A 128 -18.42 13.46 0.89
N ALA A 129 -17.08 13.51 0.85
CA ALA A 129 -16.30 13.05 -0.29
C ALA A 129 -16.41 11.53 -0.49
N GLU A 130 -16.36 10.74 0.58
CA GLU A 130 -16.61 9.28 0.53
C GLU A 130 -17.99 8.99 -0.04
N THR A 131 -19.03 9.65 0.47
CA THR A 131 -20.41 9.47 0.01
C THR A 131 -20.57 9.84 -1.47
N ALA A 132 -19.92 10.92 -1.91
CA ALA A 132 -19.92 11.31 -3.31
C ALA A 132 -19.23 10.27 -4.20
N LEU A 133 -18.13 9.67 -3.74
CA LEU A 133 -17.43 8.63 -4.49
C LEU A 133 -18.26 7.33 -4.61
N VAL A 134 -19.01 6.96 -3.56
CA VAL A 134 -19.99 5.85 -3.61
C VAL A 134 -21.07 6.13 -4.65
N GLN A 135 -21.59 7.36 -4.71
CA GLN A 135 -22.65 7.74 -5.66
C GLN A 135 -22.20 7.74 -7.11
N LEU A 136 -20.91 7.89 -7.37
CA LEU A 136 -20.32 7.86 -8.71
C LEU A 136 -20.11 6.43 -9.25
N GLU A 137 -20.46 5.39 -8.48
CA GLU A 137 -20.32 3.98 -8.86
C GLU A 137 -18.91 3.63 -9.41
N THR A 138 -17.87 4.25 -8.84
CA THR A 138 -16.49 4.04 -9.28
C THR A 138 -16.02 2.61 -8.95
N PRO A 139 -15.04 2.06 -9.69
CA PRO A 139 -14.51 0.72 -9.43
C PRO A 139 -13.64 0.64 -8.16
N TYR A 140 -13.45 1.75 -7.44
CA TYR A 140 -12.59 1.82 -6.27
C TYR A 140 -13.35 1.39 -5.01
N ASP A 141 -12.70 0.58 -4.17
CA ASP A 141 -13.25 0.22 -2.86
C ASP A 141 -13.06 1.39 -1.89
N VAL A 142 -14.18 1.93 -1.39
CA VAL A 142 -14.19 3.07 -0.48
C VAL A 142 -13.49 2.74 0.84
N GLY A 143 -13.49 1.48 1.26
CA GLY A 143 -12.75 1.04 2.46
C GLY A 143 -11.25 0.87 2.25
N SER A 144 -10.75 1.05 1.03
CA SER A 144 -9.32 0.91 0.74
C SER A 144 -8.52 2.11 1.28
N SER A 145 -7.32 1.83 1.79
CA SER A 145 -6.40 2.87 2.26
C SER A 145 -6.03 3.88 1.17
N GLU A 146 -6.04 3.44 -0.09
CA GLU A 146 -5.74 4.27 -1.26
C GLU A 146 -6.81 5.35 -1.46
N VAL A 147 -8.09 4.97 -1.35
CA VAL A 147 -9.21 5.92 -1.43
C VAL A 147 -9.21 6.86 -0.23
N HIS A 148 -9.00 6.35 0.99
CA HIS A 148 -8.91 7.21 2.19
C HIS A 148 -7.79 8.25 2.05
N CYS A 149 -6.59 7.83 1.65
CA CYS A 149 -5.46 8.74 1.44
C CYS A 149 -5.71 9.74 0.32
N ALA A 150 -6.32 9.33 -0.79
CA ALA A 150 -6.68 10.23 -1.89
C ALA A 150 -7.70 11.28 -1.47
N ILE A 151 -8.75 10.87 -0.74
CA ILE A 151 -9.78 11.78 -0.20
C ILE A 151 -9.15 12.76 0.81
N PHE A 152 -8.33 12.25 1.75
CA PHE A 152 -7.65 13.10 2.73
C PHE A 152 -6.75 14.14 2.06
N PHE A 153 -5.93 13.71 1.09
CA PHE A 153 -5.04 14.59 0.35
C PHE A 153 -5.85 15.64 -0.44
N TRP A 154 -6.92 15.23 -1.13
CA TRP A 154 -7.77 16.13 -1.90
C TRP A 154 -8.47 17.18 -1.03
N VAL A 155 -9.07 16.79 0.10
CA VAL A 155 -9.70 17.73 1.03
C VAL A 155 -8.66 18.67 1.64
N SER A 156 -7.47 18.16 2.00
CA SER A 156 -6.37 18.98 2.55
C SER A 156 -5.85 20.00 1.53
N LEU A 157 -5.75 19.60 0.26
CA LEU A 157 -5.34 20.47 -0.84
C LEU A 157 -6.34 21.61 -1.03
N ILE A 158 -7.65 21.32 -1.00
CA ILE A 158 -8.71 22.34 -1.16
C ILE A 158 -8.78 23.27 0.06
N ALA A 159 -8.57 22.72 1.26
CA ALA A 159 -8.51 23.49 2.49
C ALA A 159 -7.26 24.39 2.60
N ASN A 160 -6.33 24.32 1.63
CA ASN A 160 -5.06 25.06 1.60
C ASN A 160 -4.21 24.84 2.87
N VAL A 161 -4.04 23.58 3.28
CA VAL A 161 -3.15 23.23 4.39
C VAL A 161 -1.71 23.57 4.00
N LYS A 162 -1.07 24.48 4.75
CA LYS A 162 0.24 25.07 4.40
C LYS A 162 1.39 24.05 4.32
N GLN A 163 1.28 22.92 5.01
CA GLN A 163 2.34 21.93 5.17
C GLN A 163 2.06 20.62 4.43
N LEU A 164 1.19 20.65 3.41
CA LEU A 164 0.90 19.42 2.66
C LEU A 164 2.08 19.09 1.73
N PRO A 165 2.70 17.90 1.85
CA PRO A 165 3.79 17.49 0.98
C PRO A 165 3.30 17.21 -0.45
N THR A 166 4.24 17.02 -1.37
CA THR A 166 3.93 16.66 -2.77
C THR A 166 3.21 15.31 -2.81
N ILE A 167 2.40 15.03 -3.85
CA ILE A 167 1.66 13.77 -3.95
C ILE A 167 2.58 12.54 -3.85
N ASP A 168 3.79 12.60 -4.41
CA ASP A 168 4.76 11.51 -4.36
C ASP A 168 5.32 11.31 -2.95
N GLU A 169 5.69 12.39 -2.26
CA GLU A 169 6.14 12.36 -0.86
C GLU A 169 5.04 11.83 0.07
N PHE A 170 3.81 12.35 -0.07
CA PHE A 170 2.65 11.86 0.66
C PHE A 170 2.38 10.37 0.42
N SER A 171 2.55 9.91 -0.82
CA SER A 171 2.34 8.51 -1.18
C SER A 171 3.39 7.59 -0.56
N GLN A 172 4.66 7.99 -0.56
CA GLN A 172 5.77 7.26 0.06
C GLN A 172 5.58 7.15 1.58
N ASP A 173 5.20 8.25 2.22
CA ASP A 173 4.94 8.36 3.66
C ASP A 173 3.85 7.41 4.17
N ASN A 174 2.91 7.03 3.29
CA ASN A 174 1.78 6.17 3.62
C ASN A 174 1.88 4.79 2.94
N ALA A 175 3.03 4.47 2.30
CA ALA A 175 3.29 3.24 1.58
C ALA A 175 2.23 2.93 0.49
N ILE A 176 1.78 3.96 -0.22
CA ILE A 176 0.82 3.86 -1.33
C ILE A 176 1.49 4.32 -2.63
N LEU A 177 1.10 3.73 -3.76
CA LEU A 177 1.59 4.14 -5.07
C LEU A 177 0.90 5.44 -5.52
N SER A 178 1.66 6.51 -5.80
CA SER A 178 1.11 7.79 -6.30
C SER A 178 0.25 7.61 -7.56
N LYS A 179 0.63 6.68 -8.44
CA LYS A 179 -0.13 6.28 -9.65
C LYS A 179 -1.57 5.82 -9.36
N ARG A 180 -1.87 5.33 -8.15
CA ARG A 180 -3.22 4.90 -7.76
C ARG A 180 -4.05 6.04 -7.15
N ILE A 181 -3.38 6.99 -6.49
CA ILE A 181 -4.02 8.14 -5.84
C ILE A 181 -4.48 9.18 -6.88
N ALA A 182 -3.63 9.48 -7.88
CA ALA A 182 -3.89 10.57 -8.83
C ALA A 182 -5.22 10.44 -9.61
N PRO A 183 -5.61 9.25 -10.13
CA PRO A 183 -6.90 9.08 -10.82
C PRO A 183 -8.11 9.36 -9.92
N ILE A 184 -8.04 8.96 -8.64
CA ILE A 184 -9.12 9.19 -7.65
C ILE A 184 -9.29 10.69 -7.39
N ILE A 185 -8.17 11.40 -7.22
CA ILE A 185 -8.16 12.86 -7.07
C ILE A 185 -8.77 13.56 -8.30
N MET A 186 -8.46 13.08 -9.50
CA MET A 186 -9.01 13.62 -10.75
C MET A 186 -10.53 13.45 -10.81
N ILE A 187 -11.03 12.25 -10.51
CA ILE A 187 -12.48 11.96 -10.43
C ILE A 187 -13.18 12.87 -9.42
N LEU A 188 -12.59 13.07 -8.24
CA LEU A 188 -13.13 13.97 -7.22
C LEU A 188 -13.15 15.43 -7.70
N ASN A 189 -12.10 15.91 -8.37
CA ASN A 189 -12.07 17.27 -8.93
C ASN A 189 -13.13 17.51 -10.00
N ASP A 190 -13.36 16.53 -10.88
CA ASP A 190 -14.30 16.65 -12.00
C ASP A 190 -15.76 16.63 -11.52
N ASN A 191 -16.06 15.73 -10.58
CA ASN A 191 -17.44 15.45 -10.17
C ASN A 191 -17.88 16.21 -8.91
N CYS A 192 -16.96 16.57 -8.00
CA CYS A 192 -17.30 17.12 -6.69
C CYS A 192 -17.11 18.64 -6.59
N LYS A 193 -17.40 19.40 -7.65
CA LYS A 193 -17.24 20.87 -7.69
C LYS A 193 -18.04 21.60 -6.60
N SER A 194 -19.27 21.14 -6.31
CA SER A 194 -20.12 21.70 -5.26
C SER A 194 -19.53 21.48 -3.87
N LEU A 195 -18.97 20.29 -3.61
CA LEU A 195 -18.31 19.97 -2.35
C LEU A 195 -17.01 20.77 -2.19
N LYS A 196 -16.23 20.92 -3.26
CA LYS A 196 -15.03 21.77 -3.28
C LYS A 196 -15.34 23.19 -2.82
N ASN A 197 -16.40 23.82 -3.33
CA ASN A 197 -16.81 25.16 -2.92
C ASN A 197 -17.19 25.22 -1.43
N LYS A 198 -17.92 24.22 -0.93
CA LYS A 198 -18.27 24.12 0.50
C LYS A 198 -17.04 23.98 1.40
N ILE A 199 -16.03 23.22 0.97
CA ILE A 199 -14.77 23.08 1.74
C ILE A 199 -14.04 24.43 1.79
N ILE A 200 -13.96 25.16 0.67
CA ILE A 200 -13.34 26.50 0.62
C ILE A 200 -14.07 27.48 1.55
N GLU A 201 -15.41 27.48 1.53
CA GLU A 201 -16.23 28.29 2.44
C GLU A 201 -16.02 27.88 3.92
N GLY A 202 -15.93 26.57 4.20
CA GLY A 202 -15.62 26.06 5.55
C GLY A 202 -14.23 26.46 6.06
N ALA A 203 -13.22 26.42 5.20
CA ALA A 203 -11.85 26.80 5.53
C ALA A 203 -11.69 28.30 5.80
N THR A 204 -12.35 29.13 4.99
CA THR A 204 -12.33 30.60 5.15
C THR A 204 -13.13 31.06 6.36
N THR A 205 -14.22 30.38 6.71
CA THR A 205 -15.03 30.69 7.90
C THR A 205 -14.35 30.28 9.19
N SER A 206 -13.67 29.12 9.22
CA SER A 206 -12.97 28.64 10.41
C SER A 206 -11.73 29.47 10.76
N SER A 207 -11.04 30.04 9.77
CA SER A 207 -9.81 30.82 9.99
C SER A 207 -10.09 32.25 10.42
N ARG A 208 -11.32 32.76 10.25
CA ARG A 208 -11.67 34.09 10.72
C ARG A 208 -11.76 34.02 12.24
N PRO A 209 -10.80 34.58 13.00
CA PRO A 209 -10.91 34.61 14.44
C PRO A 209 -12.25 35.26 14.71
N SER A 210 -13.13 34.56 15.43
CA SER A 210 -14.44 35.07 15.86
C SER A 210 -14.15 36.40 16.54
N SER A 211 -14.20 37.46 15.74
CA SER A 211 -13.84 38.80 16.18
C SER A 211 -14.78 39.01 17.34
N PRO A 212 -14.28 39.35 18.54
CA PRO A 212 -15.11 39.41 19.72
C PRO A 212 -16.22 40.39 19.38
N THR A 213 -17.39 39.83 19.06
CA THR A 213 -18.57 40.59 18.74
C THR A 213 -18.77 41.32 20.04
N LYS A 214 -18.41 42.61 20.06
CA LYS A 214 -18.65 43.50 21.17
C LYS A 214 -20.08 43.21 21.55
N SER A 215 -20.26 42.48 22.64
CA SER A 215 -21.56 42.26 23.22
C SER A 215 -22.03 43.66 23.49
N LEU A 216 -22.92 44.13 22.61
CA LEU A 216 -23.62 45.37 22.81
C LEU A 216 -24.33 45.10 24.13
N SER A 217 -23.74 45.63 25.20
CA SER A 217 -24.26 45.57 26.54
C SER A 217 -25.68 46.09 26.42
N LYS A 218 -26.64 45.15 26.46
CA LYS A 218 -28.04 45.45 26.71
C LYS A 218 -28.01 46.15 28.06
N SER A 219 -27.98 47.47 28.01
CA SER A 219 -28.38 48.33 29.10
C SER A 219 -29.77 47.84 29.48
N THR A 220 -29.84 47.20 30.64
CA THR A 220 -31.05 46.92 31.37
C THR A 220 -31.68 48.27 31.70
N VAL A 221 -32.52 48.79 30.80
CA VAL A 221 -33.37 49.93 31.09
C VAL A 221 -34.54 49.39 31.92
N THR A 222 -34.46 49.69 33.21
CA THR A 222 -35.49 49.51 34.21
C THR A 222 -36.82 50.09 33.72
N TYR A 223 -37.85 49.25 33.68
CA TYR A 223 -39.23 49.60 33.39
C TYR A 223 -39.76 50.68 34.36
N THR A 224 -40.32 51.76 33.82
CA THR A 224 -41.34 52.56 34.51
C THR A 224 -42.59 52.65 33.63
N PRO A 225 -43.82 52.47 34.18
CA PRO A 225 -45.04 52.51 33.39
C PRO A 225 -45.70 53.88 33.46
N ARG A 226 -45.88 54.56 32.32
CA ARG A 226 -46.89 55.63 32.22
C ARG A 226 -47.40 55.85 30.80
N ARG A 227 -48.68 55.48 30.62
CA ARG A 227 -49.75 56.15 29.84
C ARG A 227 -49.40 56.75 28.46
N THR A 228 -49.87 56.07 27.40
CA THR A 228 -50.70 56.54 26.23
C THR A 228 -50.74 58.04 25.84
N PRO A 229 -51.23 58.42 24.63
CA PRO A 229 -51.12 57.86 23.26
C PRO A 229 -50.83 59.00 22.21
N SER A 230 -50.97 58.73 20.90
CA SER A 230 -51.20 59.70 19.78
C SER A 230 -50.03 60.05 18.85
N LYS A 231 -49.95 59.38 17.68
CA LYS A 231 -50.16 59.97 16.33
C LYS A 231 -49.63 59.05 15.19
N PRO A 232 -50.36 58.92 14.07
CA PRO A 232 -49.91 58.22 12.87
C PRO A 232 -49.27 59.18 11.86
N ARG A 233 -48.17 58.77 11.20
CA ARG A 233 -47.56 59.36 10.00
C ARG A 233 -46.31 58.50 9.71
N ARG A 234 -45.96 58.05 8.51
CA ARG A 234 -46.32 58.44 7.15
C ARG A 234 -45.78 57.31 6.26
N GLU A 235 -46.61 56.73 5.40
CA GLU A 235 -46.15 55.86 4.32
C GLU A 235 -45.36 56.69 3.31
N LEU A 236 -44.20 56.18 2.89
CA LEU A 236 -43.50 56.66 1.70
C LEU A 236 -43.67 55.62 0.60
N LEU A 237 -44.61 55.92 -0.28
CA LEU A 237 -44.74 55.43 -1.64
C LEU A 237 -43.83 56.27 -2.57
N THR A 238 -43.52 55.69 -3.73
CA THR A 238 -42.72 56.20 -4.87
C THR A 238 -41.21 56.04 -4.69
N ARG A 239 -40.49 55.43 -5.64
CA ARG A 239 -40.54 55.81 -7.05
C ARG A 239 -39.91 54.74 -7.94
N ASP A 240 -40.71 54.28 -8.91
CA ASP A 240 -40.27 53.62 -10.12
C ASP A 240 -39.17 54.42 -10.83
N SER A 241 -38.13 53.75 -11.33
CA SER A 241 -37.29 54.30 -12.38
C SER A 241 -37.04 53.26 -13.46
N ALA A 242 -37.43 53.69 -14.65
CA ALA A 242 -37.57 52.95 -15.87
C ALA A 242 -36.21 52.48 -16.44
N LYS A 243 -36.23 51.24 -16.95
CA LYS A 243 -36.14 50.94 -18.38
C LYS A 243 -35.33 51.97 -19.20
N LYS A 244 -34.08 51.62 -19.54
CA LYS A 244 -33.41 52.14 -20.74
C LYS A 244 -32.78 50.97 -21.50
N ALA A 245 -33.47 50.58 -22.57
CA ALA A 245 -32.88 49.88 -23.68
C ALA A 245 -32.18 50.92 -24.58
N SER A 246 -30.95 50.63 -25.02
CA SER A 246 -30.45 51.09 -26.32
C SER A 246 -29.31 50.19 -26.77
N ASP A 247 -29.50 49.70 -27.98
CA ASP A 247 -28.75 48.86 -28.92
C ASP A 247 -27.20 48.93 -29.00
N PRO A 248 -26.59 47.97 -29.76
CA PRO A 248 -25.16 47.77 -29.93
C PRO A 248 -24.57 48.68 -31.02
N GLY A 249 -23.27 48.98 -30.90
CA GLY A 249 -22.55 49.79 -31.88
C GLY A 249 -21.06 49.46 -31.91
N LEU A 250 -20.66 48.85 -33.03
CA LEU A 250 -19.28 48.65 -33.49
C LEU A 250 -18.53 49.99 -33.66
N SER A 251 -17.24 50.04 -33.28
CA SER A 251 -16.11 50.69 -33.99
C SER A 251 -14.87 50.58 -33.07
N ALA A 252 -13.80 49.85 -33.42
CA ALA A 252 -12.68 50.26 -34.28
C ALA A 252 -12.18 51.69 -34.02
N THR A 253 -11.02 51.85 -33.35
CA THR A 253 -9.73 52.35 -33.90
C THR A 253 -8.68 52.67 -32.81
N LYS A 254 -7.45 52.18 -33.04
CA LYS A 254 -6.10 52.77 -32.86
C LYS A 254 -5.76 53.65 -31.62
N ALA A 255 -4.66 53.28 -30.96
CA ALA A 255 -3.36 54.00 -30.93
C ALA A 255 -2.47 53.35 -29.85
N ASP A 256 -1.35 52.71 -30.21
CA ASP A 256 -0.03 53.30 -30.52
C ASP A 256 0.84 53.44 -29.25
N ASN A 257 1.90 52.64 -29.17
CA ASN A 257 3.14 52.99 -28.49
C ASN A 257 4.26 52.04 -28.93
N SER A 258 5.11 52.61 -29.77
CA SER A 258 6.38 52.11 -30.31
C SER A 258 7.54 52.30 -29.33
N ALA A 259 8.44 51.32 -29.26
CA ALA A 259 9.89 51.45 -29.10
C ALA A 259 10.48 50.04 -29.33
N ASP A 260 10.98 49.70 -30.52
CA ASP A 260 12.28 50.09 -31.12
C ASP A 260 13.49 49.59 -30.31
N THR A 261 14.20 48.57 -30.81
CA THR A 261 15.64 48.60 -31.14
C THR A 261 16.24 47.19 -31.41
N SER A 262 16.88 47.06 -32.58
CA SER A 262 17.98 46.15 -33.01
C SER A 262 17.80 44.63 -32.84
N ASP A 263 17.79 43.76 -33.85
CA ASP A 263 18.58 43.61 -35.09
C ASP A 263 20.10 43.56 -34.90
N VAL A 264 20.62 42.34 -34.68
CA VAL A 264 22.01 41.96 -34.97
C VAL A 264 22.03 40.54 -35.54
N GLU A 265 22.17 40.52 -36.85
CA GLU A 265 22.75 39.48 -37.69
C GLU A 265 24.17 39.12 -37.23
N MET A 266 24.45 37.84 -36.93
CA MET A 266 25.81 37.30 -37.07
C MET A 266 25.81 35.77 -37.22
N ALA A 267 26.49 35.33 -38.27
CA ALA A 267 26.63 33.97 -38.77
C ALA A 267 27.60 33.10 -37.91
N PRO A 268 27.74 31.79 -38.20
CA PRO A 268 28.37 30.79 -37.33
C PRO A 268 29.88 30.63 -37.58
N PRO A 269 30.61 29.95 -36.67
CA PRO A 269 31.82 29.25 -37.10
C PRO A 269 31.88 27.77 -36.67
N GLU A 270 32.07 26.95 -37.72
CA GLU A 270 33.00 25.83 -37.91
C GLU A 270 33.62 25.06 -36.71
N THR A 271 33.51 23.72 -36.81
CA THR A 271 34.31 22.64 -36.17
C THR A 271 35.83 22.74 -36.50
N PRO A 272 36.75 21.76 -36.24
CA PRO A 272 36.79 20.53 -35.41
C PRO A 272 38.12 20.38 -34.61
N SER A 273 38.32 19.33 -33.77
CA SER A 273 39.58 18.52 -33.79
C SER A 273 39.71 17.38 -32.75
N LYS A 274 40.13 16.23 -33.31
CA LYS A 274 41.14 15.26 -32.81
C LYS A 274 40.83 14.28 -31.66
N LYS A 275 40.63 13.04 -32.12
CA LYS A 275 41.50 11.86 -31.94
C LYS A 275 41.97 11.54 -30.51
N ARG A 276 41.56 10.37 -30.01
CA ARG A 276 42.53 9.33 -29.61
C ARG A 276 41.98 7.92 -29.80
N LYS A 277 42.61 7.19 -30.73
CA LYS A 277 42.70 5.73 -30.75
C LYS A 277 43.54 5.28 -29.55
N LEU A 278 43.12 4.24 -28.85
CA LEU A 278 44.05 3.27 -28.28
C LEU A 278 43.48 1.88 -28.51
N ASP A 279 44.05 1.24 -29.53
CA ASP A 279 44.14 -0.21 -29.65
C ASP A 279 44.90 -0.74 -28.41
N ILE A 280 44.31 -1.68 -27.66
CA ILE A 280 45.08 -2.70 -26.95
C ILE A 280 44.42 -4.04 -27.24
N SER A 281 44.86 -4.62 -28.35
CA SER A 281 44.86 -6.05 -28.60
C SER A 281 45.81 -6.76 -27.63
N SER A 282 45.38 -7.88 -27.05
CA SER A 282 46.14 -9.14 -26.89
C SER A 282 45.38 -10.03 -25.90
N SER A 283 44.69 -11.06 -26.37
CA SER A 283 45.23 -12.42 -26.57
C SER A 283 45.89 -12.98 -25.32
N ILE A 284 45.27 -14.00 -24.71
CA ILE A 284 45.85 -15.29 -24.29
C ILE A 284 44.76 -16.06 -23.51
N SER A 285 44.12 -16.98 -24.20
CA SER A 285 43.62 -18.24 -23.64
C SER A 285 44.80 -19.24 -23.58
N PRO A 286 44.71 -20.46 -23.04
CA PRO A 286 44.02 -21.01 -21.86
C PRO A 286 45.03 -21.69 -20.91
N SER A 287 44.64 -22.07 -19.69
CA SER A 287 45.31 -23.22 -19.06
C SER A 287 44.47 -23.92 -17.99
N LYS A 288 44.09 -25.15 -18.37
CA LYS A 288 43.77 -26.26 -17.49
C LYS A 288 44.90 -26.46 -16.47
N ARG A 289 44.55 -26.50 -15.18
CA ARG A 289 45.32 -27.28 -14.20
C ARG A 289 44.38 -28.01 -13.26
N ARG A 290 44.04 -29.24 -13.67
CA ARG A 290 43.70 -30.32 -12.75
C ARG A 290 44.97 -30.66 -11.96
N LEU A 291 44.87 -30.72 -10.64
CA LEU A 291 45.73 -31.56 -9.82
C LEU A 291 44.91 -32.11 -8.63
N PRO A 292 45.35 -33.25 -8.06
CA PRO A 292 44.47 -34.29 -7.55
C PRO A 292 44.37 -34.30 -6.02
N PHE A 293 43.27 -34.89 -5.55
CA PHE A 293 43.08 -35.35 -4.18
C PHE A 293 44.22 -36.27 -3.71
N PRO A 294 44.67 -36.15 -2.46
CA PRO A 294 45.20 -37.28 -1.71
C PRO A 294 44.09 -37.99 -0.91
N PRO A 295 44.04 -39.34 -0.92
CA PRO A 295 43.19 -40.11 -0.03
C PRO A 295 43.86 -40.22 1.35
N ILE A 296 43.19 -39.78 2.41
CA ILE A 296 43.61 -40.10 3.78
C ILE A 296 42.54 -41.01 4.39
N THR A 297 42.98 -42.23 4.63
CA THR A 297 42.34 -43.34 5.32
C THR A 297 41.91 -42.98 6.74
N PRO A 298 40.79 -43.54 7.25
CA PRO A 298 40.40 -43.40 8.65
C PRO A 298 41.21 -44.33 9.56
N SER A 299 41.95 -43.73 10.49
CA SER A 299 42.55 -44.44 11.63
C SER A 299 41.59 -44.36 12.82
N ALA A 300 40.84 -45.43 13.06
CA ALA A 300 40.36 -45.78 14.39
C ALA A 300 41.56 -46.24 15.23
N PRO A 301 41.62 -45.97 16.56
CA PRO A 301 41.01 -46.95 17.47
C PRO A 301 40.53 -46.37 18.83
N HIS A 302 39.90 -47.25 19.60
CA HIS A 302 39.68 -47.16 21.06
C HIS A 302 38.59 -46.21 21.57
N ILE A 303 37.36 -46.72 21.67
CA ILE A 303 36.54 -46.48 22.87
C ILE A 303 36.15 -47.81 23.48
N THR A 304 36.50 -47.91 24.75
CA THR A 304 36.39 -49.03 25.67
C THR A 304 34.95 -49.48 25.88
N ARG A 305 34.79 -50.80 25.78
CA ARG A 305 33.77 -51.61 26.47
C ARG A 305 33.55 -51.10 27.90
N ILE A 306 32.32 -50.72 28.22
CA ILE A 306 31.78 -50.88 29.57
C ILE A 306 30.61 -51.85 29.44
N THR A 307 30.86 -53.06 29.93
CA THR A 307 29.92 -54.13 30.19
C THR A 307 29.05 -53.75 31.39
N SER A 308 27.73 -53.81 31.25
CA SER A 308 26.81 -53.96 32.39
C SER A 308 26.02 -55.27 32.21
N PRO A 309 25.87 -56.09 33.27
CA PRO A 309 25.25 -57.39 33.16
C PRO A 309 23.74 -57.36 33.44
N LEU A 310 23.03 -58.16 32.64
CA LEU A 310 21.95 -59.09 33.00
C LEU A 310 20.96 -58.65 34.10
N THR A 311 19.68 -58.50 33.72
CA THR A 311 18.62 -59.35 34.29
C THR A 311 17.34 -59.34 33.46
N ALA A 312 16.75 -60.53 33.37
CA ALA A 312 15.68 -60.94 32.48
C ALA A 312 14.30 -60.38 32.83
N LYS A 313 13.43 -60.27 31.82
CA LYS A 313 12.20 -61.08 31.68
C LYS A 313 11.44 -60.65 30.43
N SER A 314 11.41 -61.55 29.44
CA SER A 314 10.47 -61.50 28.33
C SER A 314 9.11 -62.01 28.79
N LEU A 315 8.03 -61.30 28.48
CA LEU A 315 6.68 -61.85 28.49
C LEU A 315 5.91 -61.31 27.28
N ALA A 316 5.69 -62.24 26.34
CA ALA A 316 4.56 -62.42 25.44
C ALA A 316 3.83 -61.17 24.90
N THR A 317 4.04 -60.94 23.60
CA THR A 317 3.19 -60.15 22.70
C THR A 317 2.01 -61.01 22.22
N PRO A 318 0.73 -60.57 22.34
CA PRO A 318 -0.34 -61.14 21.55
C PRO A 318 -0.40 -60.46 20.16
N ALA A 319 -0.31 -61.29 19.13
CA ALA A 319 -0.48 -60.92 17.73
C ALA A 319 -1.91 -60.44 17.46
N ILE A 320 -2.06 -59.24 16.91
CA ILE A 320 -3.33 -58.73 16.36
C ILE A 320 -3.20 -58.73 14.82
N PRO A 321 -4.10 -59.39 14.09
CA PRO A 321 -4.01 -59.50 12.64
C PRO A 321 -4.38 -58.20 11.93
N SER A 322 -3.55 -57.85 10.94
CA SER A 322 -3.74 -56.76 9.99
C SER A 322 -4.96 -56.94 9.08
N PRO A 323 -5.70 -55.87 8.74
CA PRO A 323 -6.51 -55.84 7.53
C PRO A 323 -5.86 -54.98 6.43
N LEU A 324 -5.60 -55.66 5.31
CA LEU A 324 -5.70 -55.27 3.90
C LEU A 324 -5.37 -53.80 3.52
N ARG A 325 -4.23 -53.58 2.85
CA ARG A 325 -4.10 -53.53 1.37
C ARG A 325 -5.17 -52.68 0.66
N ARG A 326 -4.79 -51.43 0.33
CA ARG A 326 -4.98 -50.79 -0.98
C ARG A 326 -4.10 -49.53 -1.06
N SER A 327 -2.83 -49.70 -1.43
CA SER A 327 -2.01 -48.57 -1.88
C SER A 327 -2.09 -48.49 -3.40
N ALA A 328 -2.74 -47.44 -3.89
CA ALA A 328 -2.67 -47.02 -5.27
C ALA A 328 -1.25 -46.48 -5.53
N ARG A 329 -0.54 -47.15 -6.42
CA ARG A 329 0.82 -46.83 -6.86
C ARG A 329 0.68 -45.77 -7.96
N PHE A 330 0.71 -44.49 -7.61
CA PHE A 330 0.95 -43.43 -8.59
C PHE A 330 2.46 -43.28 -8.75
N VAL A 331 2.97 -43.88 -9.81
CA VAL A 331 4.29 -43.60 -10.38
C VAL A 331 4.11 -42.31 -11.17
N LEU A 332 4.60 -41.19 -10.65
CA LEU A 332 4.79 -40.00 -11.47
C LEU A 332 6.23 -40.05 -11.98
N GLN A 333 6.34 -40.31 -13.27
CA GLN A 333 7.58 -40.35 -14.01
C GLN A 333 8.10 -38.92 -14.18
N GLU A 334 9.36 -38.78 -13.85
CA GLU A 334 10.20 -37.60 -13.97
C GLU A 334 10.46 -37.36 -15.47
N GLU A 335 9.98 -36.23 -16.01
CA GLU A 335 10.46 -35.70 -17.27
C GLU A 335 11.16 -34.37 -17.02
N VAL A 336 12.44 -34.40 -17.37
CA VAL A 336 13.41 -33.33 -17.38
C VAL A 336 13.30 -32.71 -18.76
N ASP A 337 12.90 -31.44 -18.85
CA ASP A 337 13.15 -30.66 -20.05
C ASP A 337 13.85 -29.36 -19.70
N ALA A 338 14.93 -29.17 -20.44
CA ALA A 338 15.89 -28.10 -20.35
C ALA A 338 15.62 -27.06 -21.45
N VAL A 339 16.27 -25.90 -21.27
CA VAL A 339 16.64 -24.90 -22.29
C VAL A 339 15.64 -23.78 -22.57
N MET A 340 16.16 -22.55 -22.44
CA MET A 340 15.89 -21.26 -23.11
C MET A 340 16.09 -20.19 -22.01
N ASP A 341 17.30 -19.66 -21.76
CA ASP A 341 18.21 -18.91 -22.63
C ASP A 341 17.50 -17.73 -23.31
N THR A 342 17.52 -16.58 -22.63
CA THR A 342 17.35 -15.24 -23.20
C THR A 342 18.15 -14.26 -22.33
N ASP A 343 19.35 -13.96 -22.82
CA ASP A 343 20.06 -12.69 -22.62
C ASP A 343 19.31 -11.55 -23.34
N GLU A 344 19.82 -10.31 -23.13
CA GLU A 344 19.44 -8.99 -23.67
C GLU A 344 18.75 -8.10 -22.60
N GLU A 345 19.51 -7.32 -21.82
CA GLU A 345 20.07 -5.98 -22.14
C GLU A 345 18.96 -4.98 -22.51
N GLU A 346 18.72 -3.99 -21.65
CA GLU A 346 18.69 -2.59 -22.09
C GLU A 346 18.82 -1.62 -20.91
N ASP A 347 19.95 -0.93 -20.96
CA ASP A 347 20.34 0.27 -20.26
C ASP A 347 19.44 1.45 -20.66
N CYS A 348 18.89 2.19 -19.69
CA CYS A 348 18.40 3.54 -19.95
C CYS A 348 18.46 4.41 -18.70
N GLY A 349 19.50 5.25 -18.67
CA GLY A 349 19.65 6.34 -17.72
C GLY A 349 18.55 7.39 -17.85
N SER A 350 18.08 7.88 -16.71
CA SER A 350 17.22 9.04 -16.62
C SER A 350 17.95 10.14 -15.87
N GLU A 351 18.57 11.02 -16.66
CA GLU A 351 19.06 12.34 -16.26
C GLU A 351 17.87 13.31 -16.12
N ALA A 352 18.04 14.25 -15.19
CA ALA A 352 17.04 15.21 -14.76
C ALA A 352 16.64 16.21 -15.85
N VAL A 353 15.33 16.44 -16.01
CA VAL A 353 14.81 17.68 -16.59
C VAL A 353 13.56 18.13 -15.83
N ASP A 354 13.75 19.21 -15.08
CA ASP A 354 12.74 20.12 -14.57
C ASP A 354 11.90 20.69 -15.74
N ARG A 355 10.59 20.41 -15.78
CA ARG A 355 9.65 21.06 -16.70
C ARG A 355 8.22 21.04 -16.19
N SER A 356 7.81 22.20 -15.69
CA SER A 356 6.43 22.67 -15.57
C SER A 356 5.61 22.33 -16.82
N LEU A 357 4.52 21.58 -16.66
CA LEU A 357 3.65 21.15 -17.78
C LEU A 357 2.17 21.31 -17.44
N LYS A 358 1.58 22.32 -18.09
CA LYS A 358 0.16 22.50 -18.38
C LYS A 358 -0.11 21.66 -19.64
N ILE A 359 -0.78 20.52 -19.50
CA ILE A 359 -1.04 19.59 -20.62
C ILE A 359 -2.54 19.59 -20.93
N GLU A 360 -2.91 20.19 -22.05
CA GLU A 360 -4.07 19.78 -22.85
C GLU A 360 -3.60 18.62 -23.73
N PHE A 361 -4.16 17.42 -23.54
CA PHE A 361 -3.87 16.25 -24.36
C PHE A 361 -5.13 15.84 -25.13
N MET A 362 -5.18 16.21 -26.42
CA MET A 362 -6.04 15.56 -27.41
C MET A 362 -5.34 14.27 -27.86
N LEU A 363 -5.90 13.12 -27.47
CA LEU A 363 -5.53 11.82 -28.02
C LEU A 363 -6.63 11.37 -28.98
N GLU A 364 -6.33 11.44 -30.27
CA GLU A 364 -7.11 10.85 -31.34
C GLU A 364 -6.53 9.45 -31.58
N GLU A 365 -7.09 8.45 -30.88
CA GLU A 365 -6.63 7.06 -30.91
C GLU A 365 -7.26 6.32 -32.11
N LYS A 366 -6.40 5.92 -33.04
CA LYS A 366 -6.72 5.19 -34.26
C LYS A 366 -6.95 3.71 -33.92
N TYR A 367 -8.20 3.27 -33.96
CA TYR A 367 -8.59 1.87 -33.74
C TYR A 367 -8.09 0.96 -34.87
N GLU A 368 -7.05 0.17 -34.60
CA GLU A 368 -6.67 -1.00 -35.38
C GLU A 368 -7.51 -2.20 -34.90
N LYS A 369 -8.22 -2.82 -35.84
CA LYS A 369 -9.27 -3.80 -35.61
C LYS A 369 -8.66 -5.21 -35.65
N ASP A 370 -8.15 -5.67 -34.52
CA ASP A 370 -7.71 -7.06 -34.38
C ASP A 370 -8.90 -8.02 -34.28
N GLU A 371 -8.89 -9.04 -35.13
CA GLU A 371 -9.86 -10.14 -35.13
C GLU A 371 -9.83 -10.92 -33.81
N PRO A 372 -10.98 -11.16 -33.15
CA PRO A 372 -10.99 -11.89 -31.88
C PRO A 372 -10.82 -13.39 -32.09
N ALA A 373 -9.72 -13.94 -31.58
CA ALA A 373 -9.52 -15.37 -31.42
C ALA A 373 -10.69 -16.01 -30.62
N LEU A 374 -11.21 -17.13 -31.13
CA LEU A 374 -12.35 -17.87 -30.60
C LEU A 374 -12.13 -18.28 -29.14
N LYS A 375 -12.67 -17.49 -28.20
CA LYS A 375 -12.67 -17.78 -26.76
C LYS A 375 -13.44 -19.07 -26.48
N ARG A 376 -12.72 -20.12 -26.05
CA ARG A 376 -13.31 -21.29 -25.39
C ARG A 376 -14.14 -20.81 -24.19
N ARG A 377 -15.41 -21.21 -24.14
CA ARG A 377 -16.37 -20.82 -23.10
C ARG A 377 -15.90 -21.31 -21.73
N PHE A 378 -15.25 -20.42 -20.99
CA PHE A 378 -14.98 -20.60 -19.58
C PHE A 378 -16.33 -20.56 -18.86
N ARG A 379 -16.80 -21.71 -18.35
CA ARG A 379 -17.96 -21.75 -17.44
C ARG A 379 -17.43 -21.49 -16.03
N PRO A 380 -17.74 -20.33 -15.40
CA PRO A 380 -17.28 -20.06 -14.05
C PRO A 380 -17.96 -21.05 -13.10
N VAL A 381 -17.17 -21.89 -12.44
CA VAL A 381 -17.63 -22.87 -11.42
C VAL A 381 -18.27 -22.18 -10.21
N TYR A 382 -18.19 -20.85 -10.11
CA TYR A 382 -18.68 -20.06 -8.98
C TYR A 382 -20.08 -19.44 -9.15
N GLN A 383 -20.81 -19.71 -10.25
CA GLN A 383 -22.24 -19.32 -10.31
C GLN A 383 -23.15 -20.21 -9.45
N ASP A 384 -22.69 -21.41 -9.06
CA ASP A 384 -23.45 -22.31 -8.20
C ASP A 384 -23.63 -21.75 -6.78
N LEU A 385 -22.71 -20.94 -6.24
CA LEU A 385 -22.91 -20.39 -4.89
C LEU A 385 -24.16 -19.51 -4.80
N LYS A 386 -24.43 -18.67 -5.81
CA LYS A 386 -25.67 -17.87 -5.85
C LYS A 386 -26.92 -18.74 -6.01
N GLN A 387 -26.79 -19.87 -6.70
CA GLN A 387 -27.90 -20.82 -6.89
C GLN A 387 -28.22 -21.62 -5.62
N TRP A 388 -27.21 -21.86 -4.76
CA TRP A 388 -27.40 -22.45 -3.43
C TRP A 388 -27.91 -21.44 -2.38
N TYR A 389 -27.56 -20.15 -2.52
CA TYR A 389 -28.05 -19.07 -1.64
C TYR A 389 -29.39 -18.46 -2.07
N ALA A 390 -29.91 -18.81 -3.25
CA ALA A 390 -31.30 -18.55 -3.59
C ALA A 390 -32.19 -19.35 -2.63
N ARG A 391 -32.62 -18.69 -1.57
CA ARG A 391 -33.41 -19.26 -0.47
C ARG A 391 -34.52 -20.14 -1.00
N ASP A 392 -34.33 -21.45 -0.87
CA ASP A 392 -35.39 -22.43 -1.13
C ASP A 392 -36.63 -22.01 -0.33
N ALA A 393 -37.76 -21.81 -1.01
CA ALA A 393 -39.01 -21.37 -0.39
C ALA A 393 -39.46 -22.32 0.73
N LYS A 394 -39.01 -23.57 0.69
CA LYS A 394 -39.25 -24.57 1.74
C LYS A 394 -38.49 -24.23 3.03
N MET A 395 -37.23 -23.81 2.95
CA MET A 395 -36.43 -23.41 4.11
C MET A 395 -36.99 -22.16 4.80
N LEU A 396 -37.57 -21.22 4.03
CA LEU A 396 -38.25 -20.05 4.58
C LEU A 396 -39.51 -20.40 5.40
N ARG A 397 -40.24 -21.46 5.03
CA ARG A 397 -41.39 -21.94 5.83
C ARG A 397 -40.92 -22.56 7.14
N ILE A 398 -39.90 -23.42 7.09
CA ILE A 398 -39.34 -24.06 8.29
C ILE A 398 -38.80 -23.00 9.27
N TRP A 399 -38.12 -21.96 8.78
CA TRP A 399 -37.64 -20.86 9.64
C TRP A 399 -38.76 -19.98 10.20
N LYS A 400 -39.88 -19.83 9.50
CA LYS A 400 -41.06 -19.13 10.03
C LYS A 400 -41.75 -19.96 11.12
N GLU A 401 -41.86 -21.28 10.94
CA GLU A 401 -42.45 -22.19 11.93
C GLU A 401 -41.54 -22.38 13.15
N ALA A 402 -40.21 -22.28 12.98
CA ALA A 402 -39.24 -22.45 14.04
C ALA A 402 -39.01 -21.20 14.91
N LYS A 403 -39.69 -20.07 14.66
CA LYS A 403 -39.65 -18.93 15.58
C LYS A 403 -40.70 -19.14 16.68
N PRO A 404 -40.30 -19.47 17.92
CA PRO A 404 -41.23 -19.53 19.03
C PRO A 404 -41.81 -18.13 19.29
N ILE A 405 -43.11 -18.10 19.56
CA ILE A 405 -43.89 -16.89 19.91
C ILE A 405 -43.36 -16.28 21.20
#